data_AF-A0A1V5BT11-F1
#
_entry.id   AF-A0A1V5BT11-F1
#
_cell.length_a   1.000
_cell.length_b   1.000
_cell.length_c   1.000
_cell.angle_alpha   90.00
_cell.angle_beta   90.00
_cell.angle_gamma   90.00
#
_symmetry.space_group_name_H-M   'P 1'
#
loop_
_entity.id
_entity.type
_entity.pdbx_description
1 polymer ?
#
loop_
_entity_poly.entity_id
_entity_poly.type
_entity_poly.pdbx_seq_one_letter_code
_entity_poly.pdbx_strand_id
1 'polypeptide(L)'
;MEPNIAFEIEWRKLLITKLSRALTALNKSAAAEKEATITRQAEIRELYPTKEEAHEAFGYGYITEEEWRSIAEQLESVNAPTITSAARDELRDILSRLRKDIRDLEWEAMPEADRERVRQNIAKHKDKRRAVTIC
;
A
#
# COMPACT_ATOMS: atom_id res chain seq x y z
N MET A 1 20.79 -33.26 0.03
CA MET A 1 19.68 -33.13 -0.95
C MET A 1 19.75 -31.71 -1.44
N GLU A 2 20.26 -31.46 -2.65
CA GLU A 2 20.31 -30.08 -3.16
C GLU A 2 18.88 -29.56 -3.32
N PRO A 3 18.55 -28.37 -2.81
CA PRO A 3 17.22 -27.79 -2.99
C PRO A 3 17.00 -27.57 -4.49
N ASN A 4 15.91 -28.13 -5.01
CA ASN A 4 15.53 -27.95 -6.41
C ASN A 4 15.04 -26.50 -6.60
N ILE A 5 15.95 -25.63 -7.07
CA ILE A 5 15.71 -24.19 -7.27
C ILE A 5 14.50 -23.95 -8.18
N ALA A 6 14.30 -24.78 -9.21
CA ALA A 6 13.15 -24.66 -10.09
C ALA A 6 11.83 -24.92 -9.36
N PHE A 7 11.79 -25.93 -8.49
CA PHE A 7 10.61 -26.19 -7.64
C PHE A 7 10.34 -25.04 -6.66
N GLU A 8 11.39 -24.47 -6.04
CA GLU A 8 11.26 -23.34 -5.13
C GLU A 8 10.70 -22.09 -5.83
N ILE A 9 11.15 -21.81 -7.06
CA ILE A 9 10.65 -20.71 -7.89
C ILE A 9 9.16 -20.93 -8.22
N GLU A 10 8.80 -22.12 -8.70
CA GLU A 10 7.41 -22.50 -9.04
C GLU A 10 6.49 -22.35 -7.82
N TRP A 11 6.92 -22.84 -6.65
CA TRP A 11 6.16 -22.75 -5.41
C TRP A 11 5.92 -21.29 -4.99
N ARG A 12 6.95 -20.44 -5.05
CA ARG A 12 6.84 -19.02 -4.72
C ARG A 12 5.94 -18.27 -5.71
N LYS A 13 5.99 -18.60 -7.01
CA LYS A 13 5.08 -18.05 -8.03
C LYS A 13 3.63 -18.42 -7.73
N LEU A 14 3.39 -19.67 -7.33
CA LEU A 14 2.05 -20.12 -6.91
C LEU A 14 1.58 -19.38 -5.65
N LEU A 15 2.46 -19.23 -4.65
CA LEU A 15 2.15 -18.49 -3.43
C LEU A 15 1.80 -17.03 -3.71
N ILE A 16 2.58 -16.34 -4.55
CA ILE A 16 2.29 -14.97 -5.02
C ILE A 16 0.91 -14.91 -5.66
N THR A 17 0.57 -15.88 -6.52
CA THR A 17 -0.72 -15.91 -7.21
C THR A 17 -1.87 -16.02 -6.22
N LYS A 18 -1.75 -16.87 -5.20
CA LYS A 18 -2.77 -17.03 -4.15
C LYS A 18 -2.89 -15.77 -3.29
N LEU A 19 -1.77 -15.25 -2.80
CA LEU A 19 -1.73 -14.07 -1.94
C LEU A 19 -2.16 -12.78 -2.66
N SER A 20 -1.94 -12.69 -3.98
CA SER A 20 -2.39 -11.53 -4.78
C SER A 20 -3.91 -11.39 -4.77
N ARG A 21 -4.67 -12.50 -4.68
CA ARG A 21 -6.14 -12.45 -4.55
C ARG A 21 -6.56 -11.83 -3.22
N ALA A 22 -5.90 -12.21 -2.13
CA ALA A 22 -6.14 -11.65 -0.81
C ALA A 22 -5.77 -10.15 -0.78
N LEU A 23 -4.66 -9.77 -1.42
CA LEU A 23 -4.28 -8.35 -1.55
C LEU A 23 -5.34 -7.54 -2.31
N THR A 24 -5.91 -8.08 -3.40
CA THR A 24 -7.00 -7.42 -4.12
C THR A 24 -8.22 -7.19 -3.23
N ALA A 25 -8.60 -8.17 -2.41
CA ALA A 25 -9.70 -8.03 -1.47
C ALA A 25 -9.41 -6.96 -0.39
N LEU A 26 -8.20 -6.96 0.17
CA LEU A 26 -7.77 -5.96 1.15
C LEU A 26 -7.71 -4.55 0.55
N ASN A 27 -7.25 -4.40 -0.70
CA ASN A 27 -7.26 -3.13 -1.42
C ASN A 27 -8.69 -2.59 -1.57
N LYS A 28 -9.63 -3.45 -1.94
CA LYS A 28 -11.04 -3.08 -2.06
C LYS A 28 -11.63 -2.67 -0.71
N SER A 29 -11.33 -3.43 0.35
CA SER A 29 -11.83 -3.13 1.70
C SER A 29 -11.25 -1.82 2.24
N ALA A 30 -9.94 -1.61 2.11
CA ALA A 30 -9.30 -0.37 2.54
C ALA A 30 -9.81 0.86 1.74
N ALA A 31 -10.09 0.69 0.45
CA ALA A 31 -10.70 1.74 -0.36
C ALA A 31 -12.15 2.04 0.08
N ALA A 32 -12.94 1.00 0.37
CA ALA A 32 -14.31 1.16 0.85
C ALA A 32 -14.36 1.81 2.24
N GLU A 33 -13.45 1.46 3.16
CA GLU A 33 -13.31 2.13 4.46
C GLU A 33 -12.98 3.61 4.29
N LYS A 34 -12.05 3.93 3.38
CA LYS A 34 -11.71 5.32 3.06
C LYS A 34 -12.90 6.07 2.48
N GLU A 35 -13.64 5.45 1.55
CA GLU A 35 -14.82 6.08 0.95
C GLU A 35 -15.94 6.29 1.97
N ALA A 36 -16.25 5.28 2.78
CA ALA A 36 -17.22 5.39 3.87
C ALA A 36 -16.84 6.49 4.87
N THR A 37 -15.54 6.66 5.11
CA THR A 37 -15.01 7.77 5.91
C THR A 37 -15.28 9.11 5.23
N ILE A 38 -14.91 9.26 3.95
CA ILE A 38 -15.15 10.49 3.19
C ILE A 38 -16.63 10.85 3.17
N THR A 39 -17.50 9.87 2.93
CA THR A 39 -18.96 10.04 2.95
C THR A 39 -19.44 10.49 4.32
N ARG A 40 -19.03 9.83 5.40
CA ARG A 40 -19.39 10.24 6.77
C ARG A 40 -18.88 11.65 7.10
N GLN A 41 -17.68 12.01 6.66
CA GLN A 41 -17.14 13.36 6.81
C GLN A 41 -17.95 14.40 6.02
N ALA A 42 -18.39 14.04 4.81
CA ALA A 42 -19.25 14.89 4.00
C ALA A 42 -20.63 15.07 4.63
N GLU A 43 -21.25 14.00 5.14
CA GLU A 43 -22.52 14.05 5.88
C GLU A 43 -22.42 14.95 7.12
N ILE A 44 -21.35 14.84 7.91
CA ILE A 44 -21.13 15.70 9.09
C ILE A 44 -20.95 17.16 8.68
N ARG A 45 -20.23 17.44 7.59
CA ARG A 45 -20.02 18.80 7.06
C ARG A 45 -21.27 19.39 6.41
N GLU A 46 -22.15 18.56 5.84
CA GLU A 46 -23.43 18.99 5.29
C GLU A 46 -24.43 19.29 6.41
N LEU A 47 -24.45 18.46 7.46
CA LEU A 47 -25.26 18.71 8.65
C LEU A 47 -24.79 19.95 9.41
N TYR A 48 -23.48 20.21 9.42
CA TYR A 48 -22.87 21.32 10.15
C TYR A 48 -21.77 22.03 9.32
N PRO A 49 -22.15 22.90 8.37
CA PRO A 49 -21.21 23.60 7.49
C PRO A 49 -20.31 24.59 8.23
N THR A 50 -20.83 25.20 9.30
CA THR A 50 -20.13 26.16 10.14
C THR A 50 -20.18 25.77 11.62
N LYS A 51 -19.23 26.30 12.41
CA LYS A 51 -19.20 26.09 13.86
C LYS A 51 -20.49 26.63 14.51
N GLU A 52 -21.01 27.72 13.98
CA GLU A 52 -22.25 28.36 14.42
C GLU A 52 -23.49 27.49 14.14
N GLU A 53 -23.58 26.83 12.98
CA GLU A 53 -24.69 25.90 12.65
C GLU A 53 -24.63 24.61 13.48
N ALA A 54 -23.42 24.12 13.80
CA ALA A 54 -23.23 23.03 14.76
C ALA A 54 -23.77 23.41 16.15
N HIS A 55 -23.53 24.65 16.59
CA HIS A 55 -24.02 25.16 17.87
C HIS A 55 -25.55 25.37 17.87
N GLU A 56 -26.14 25.77 16.74
CA GLU A 56 -27.56 26.06 16.62
C GLU A 56 -28.42 24.78 16.63
N ALA A 57 -28.01 23.73 15.92
CA ALA A 57 -28.73 22.47 15.83
C ALA A 57 -28.77 21.67 17.15
N PHE A 58 -27.74 21.81 18.00
CA PHE A 58 -27.68 21.17 19.32
C PHE A 58 -28.18 22.08 20.46
N GLY A 59 -28.61 23.30 20.13
CA GLY A 59 -29.13 24.28 21.08
C GLY A 59 -28.03 25.15 21.71
N TYR A 60 -28.29 26.45 21.79
CA TYR A 60 -27.41 27.45 22.41
C TYR A 60 -27.01 27.02 23.84
N GLY A 61 -25.79 26.49 23.98
CA GLY A 61 -25.19 26.09 25.26
C GLY A 61 -24.62 24.67 25.36
N TYR A 62 -24.73 23.80 24.35
CA TYR A 62 -24.52 22.35 24.55
C TYR A 62 -23.56 21.63 23.59
N ILE A 63 -22.67 22.33 22.87
CA ILE A 63 -21.43 21.66 22.45
C ILE A 63 -20.28 22.29 23.24
N THR A 64 -19.82 21.55 24.24
CA THR A 64 -18.62 21.88 24.99
C THR A 64 -17.42 21.84 24.05
N GLU A 65 -16.36 22.57 24.39
CA GLU A 65 -15.09 22.50 23.65
C GLU A 65 -14.55 21.06 23.57
N GLU A 66 -14.93 20.22 24.53
CA GLU A 66 -14.62 18.80 24.61
C GLU A 66 -15.42 17.96 23.60
N GLU A 67 -16.71 18.24 23.41
CA GLU A 67 -17.53 17.62 22.36
C GLU A 67 -17.11 18.10 20.96
N TRP A 68 -16.74 19.37 20.81
CA TRP A 68 -16.15 19.87 19.57
C TRP A 68 -14.79 19.21 19.28
N ARG A 69 -13.93 19.07 20.28
CA ARG A 69 -12.69 18.28 20.18
C ARG A 69 -12.98 16.84 19.84
N SER A 70 -13.99 16.20 20.42
CA SER A 70 -14.37 14.83 20.10
C SER A 70 -14.82 14.70 18.64
N ILE A 71 -15.55 15.67 18.08
CA ILE A 71 -15.89 15.69 16.64
C ILE A 71 -14.64 15.87 15.80
N ALA A 72 -13.77 16.84 16.12
CA ALA A 72 -12.51 17.06 15.41
C ALA A 72 -11.58 15.83 15.48
N GLU A 73 -11.49 15.19 16.64
CA GLU A 73 -10.70 13.98 16.89
C GLU A 73 -11.33 12.76 16.21
N GLN A 74 -12.65 12.66 16.10
CA GLN A 74 -13.32 11.66 15.25
C GLN A 74 -13.09 11.91 13.75
N LEU A 75 -12.83 13.14 13.33
CA LEU A 75 -12.47 13.46 11.95
C LEU A 75 -10.97 13.18 11.68
N GLU A 76 -10.10 13.40 12.66
CA GLU A 76 -8.64 13.23 12.58
C GLU A 76 -8.16 11.79 12.85
N SER A 77 -8.74 11.09 13.82
CA SER A 77 -8.38 9.71 14.22
C SER A 77 -8.61 8.67 13.11
N VAL A 78 -9.35 9.03 12.06
CA VAL A 78 -9.65 8.16 10.92
C VAL A 78 -8.54 8.20 9.86
N ASN A 79 -7.57 9.11 9.98
CA ASN A 79 -6.31 9.04 9.22
C ASN A 79 -5.32 8.02 9.82
N ALA A 80 -5.60 7.47 11.01
CA ALA A 80 -4.79 6.39 11.56
C ALA A 80 -4.97 5.13 10.70
N PRO A 81 -3.88 4.38 10.40
CA PRO A 81 -3.98 3.18 9.60
C PRO A 81 -4.92 2.16 10.27
N THR A 82 -6.02 1.82 9.60
CA THR A 82 -6.92 0.74 10.03
C THR A 82 -6.18 -0.61 10.00
N ILE A 83 -6.64 -1.59 10.79
CA ILE A 83 -6.12 -2.97 10.76
C ILE A 83 -6.10 -3.52 9.33
N THR A 84 -7.13 -3.20 8.53
CA THR A 84 -7.23 -3.57 7.11
C THR A 84 -6.12 -2.93 6.27
N SER A 85 -5.84 -1.64 6.47
CA SER A 85 -4.76 -0.93 5.76
C SER A 85 -3.37 -1.43 6.16
N ALA A 86 -3.16 -1.74 7.44
CA ALA A 86 -1.91 -2.33 7.93
C ALA A 86 -1.71 -3.74 7.37
N ALA A 87 -2.74 -4.58 7.38
CA ALA A 87 -2.70 -5.92 6.79
C ALA A 87 -2.45 -5.89 5.27
N ARG A 88 -3.04 -4.92 4.56
CA ARG A 88 -2.75 -4.66 3.13
C ARG A 88 -1.28 -4.36 2.92
N ASP A 89 -0.71 -3.46 3.71
CA ASP A 89 0.67 -3.00 3.54
C ASP A 89 1.67 -4.11 3.85
N GLU A 90 1.46 -4.85 4.94
CA GLU A 90 2.29 -6.03 5.28
C GLU A 90 2.23 -7.07 4.15
N LEU A 91 1.04 -7.38 3.63
CA LEU A 91 0.90 -8.35 2.56
C LEU A 91 1.57 -7.88 1.26
N ARG A 92 1.49 -6.58 0.95
CA ARG A 92 2.18 -5.97 -0.19
C ARG A 92 3.70 -6.11 -0.05
N ASP A 93 4.22 -5.93 1.15
CA ASP A 93 5.66 -6.04 1.42
C ASP A 93 6.12 -7.51 1.32
N ILE A 94 5.35 -8.45 1.86
CA ILE A 94 5.59 -9.90 1.70
C ILE A 94 5.64 -10.28 0.22
N LEU A 95 4.66 -9.83 -0.58
CA LEU A 95 4.64 -10.10 -2.03
C LEU A 95 5.85 -9.49 -2.75
N SER A 96 6.29 -8.30 -2.33
CA SER A 96 7.46 -7.64 -2.89
C SER A 96 8.75 -8.41 -2.57
N ARG A 97 8.89 -8.92 -1.35
CA ARG A 97 10.01 -9.80 -0.95
C ARG A 97 10.01 -11.10 -1.75
N LEU A 98 8.86 -11.79 -1.86
CA LEU A 98 8.77 -13.04 -2.64
C LEU A 98 9.16 -12.84 -4.11
N ARG A 99 8.75 -11.72 -4.73
CA ARG A 99 9.14 -11.39 -6.12
C ARG A 99 10.63 -11.12 -6.25
N LYS A 100 11.23 -10.46 -5.26
CA LYS A 100 12.68 -10.24 -5.22
C LYS A 100 13.40 -11.58 -5.10
N ASP A 101 12.99 -12.42 -4.16
CA ASP A 101 13.63 -13.71 -3.95
C ASP A 101 13.52 -14.61 -5.18
N ILE A 102 12.38 -14.62 -5.88
CA ILE A 102 12.26 -15.34 -7.17
C ILE A 102 13.30 -14.83 -8.16
N ARG A 103 13.48 -13.50 -8.27
CA ARG A 103 14.46 -12.92 -9.20
C ARG A 103 15.88 -13.31 -8.82
N ASP A 104 16.18 -13.34 -7.53
CA ASP A 104 17.50 -13.73 -7.02
C ASP A 104 17.75 -15.23 -7.30
N LEU A 105 16.76 -16.09 -7.08
CA LEU A 105 16.83 -17.51 -7.43
C LEU A 105 16.92 -17.76 -8.95
N GLU A 106 16.16 -17.02 -9.75
CA GLU A 106 16.23 -17.07 -11.22
C GLU A 106 17.61 -16.62 -11.73
N TRP A 107 18.24 -15.67 -11.05
CA TRP A 107 19.61 -15.24 -11.33
C TRP A 107 20.64 -16.32 -10.96
N GLU A 108 20.48 -16.97 -9.82
CA GLU A 108 21.35 -18.07 -9.38
C GLU A 108 21.27 -19.28 -10.31
N ALA A 109 20.07 -19.62 -10.77
CA ALA A 109 19.81 -20.73 -11.69
C ALA A 109 20.25 -20.45 -13.14
N MET A 110 20.55 -19.20 -13.48
CA MET A 110 20.93 -18.80 -14.83
C MET A 110 22.35 -19.26 -15.19
N PRO A 111 22.61 -19.72 -16.43
CA PRO A 111 23.97 -20.00 -16.89
C PRO A 111 24.89 -18.77 -16.78
N GLU A 112 26.18 -18.98 -16.45
CA GLU A 112 27.12 -17.84 -16.28
C GLU A 112 27.26 -16.99 -17.54
N ALA A 113 27.21 -17.60 -18.73
CA ALA A 113 27.24 -16.86 -19.99
C ALA A 113 26.06 -15.90 -20.15
N ASP A 114 24.88 -16.31 -19.69
CA ASP A 114 23.69 -15.48 -19.71
C ASP A 114 23.75 -14.38 -18.63
N ARG A 115 24.26 -14.69 -17.44
CA ARG A 115 24.52 -13.68 -16.39
C ARG A 115 25.45 -12.60 -16.89
N GLU A 116 26.53 -12.97 -17.58
CA GLU A 116 27.50 -12.03 -18.11
C GLU A 116 26.91 -11.13 -19.20
N ARG A 117 26.08 -11.69 -20.10
CA ARG A 117 25.32 -10.91 -21.08
C ARG A 117 24.41 -9.87 -20.41
N VAL A 118 23.73 -10.25 -19.33
CA VAL A 118 22.87 -9.32 -18.56
C VAL A 118 23.70 -8.23 -17.89
N ARG A 119 24.84 -8.55 -17.27
CA ARG A 119 25.76 -7.57 -16.67
C ARG A 119 26.22 -6.53 -17.70
N GLN A 120 26.62 -6.99 -18.89
CA GLN A 120 27.07 -6.11 -19.98
C GLN A 120 25.94 -5.20 -20.48
N ASN A 121 24.72 -5.72 -20.60
CA ASN A 121 23.57 -4.90 -20.98
C ASN A 121 23.25 -3.83 -19.92
N ILE A 122 23.30 -4.18 -18.63
CA ILE A 122 23.11 -3.23 -17.52
C ILE A 122 24.16 -2.12 -17.57
N ALA A 123 25.44 -2.47 -17.77
CA ALA A 123 26.53 -1.51 -17.90
C ALA A 123 26.29 -0.53 -19.05
N LYS A 124 25.98 -1.04 -20.25
CA LYS A 124 25.66 -0.21 -21.43
C LYS A 124 24.51 0.76 -21.18
N HIS A 125 23.44 0.31 -20.50
CA HIS A 125 22.30 1.18 -20.18
C HIS A 125 22.64 2.24 -19.13
N LYS A 126 23.50 1.92 -18.16
CA LYS A 126 23.98 2.87 -17.14
C LYS A 126 24.82 3.98 -17.78
N ASP A 127 25.69 3.62 -18.72
CA ASP A 127 26.52 4.58 -19.44
C ASP A 127 25.70 5.48 -20.36
N LYS A 128 24.71 4.93 -21.07
CA LYS A 128 23.74 5.73 -21.84
C LYS A 128 22.96 6.72 -20.97
N ARG A 129 22.48 6.29 -19.79
CA ARG A 129 21.77 7.19 -18.87
C ARG A 129 22.66 8.32 -18.37
N ARG A 130 23.91 8.03 -18.00
CA ARG A 130 24.89 9.03 -17.59
C ARG A 130 25.20 10.03 -18.71
N ALA A 131 25.35 9.56 -19.95
CA ALA A 131 25.57 10.44 -21.10
C ALA A 131 24.39 11.40 -21.36
N VAL A 132 23.15 10.96 -21.11
CA VAL A 132 21.95 11.80 -21.25
C VAL A 132 21.80 12.81 -20.10
N THR A 133 22.26 12.49 -18.89
CA THR A 133 22.16 13.40 -17.73
C THR A 133 23.24 14.50 -17.72
N ILE A 134 24.27 14.38 -18.55
CA ILE A 134 25.40 15.33 -18.63
C ILE A 134 25.26 16.31 -19.83
N CYS A 135 24.28 16.09 -20.71
CA CYS A 135 23.88 17.03 -21.76
C CYS A 135 22.70 17.89 -21.31
#